data_AF-A0AAW0XZ07-F1
#
_entry.id   AF-A0AAW0XZ07-F1
#
_cell.length_a   1.000
_cell.length_b   1.000
_cell.length_c   1.000
_cell.angle_alpha   90.00
_cell.angle_beta   90.00
_cell.angle_gamma   90.00
#
_symmetry.space_group_name_H-M   'P 1'
#
loop_
_entity.id
_entity.type
_entity.pdbx_description
1 polymer ?
#
loop_
_entity_poly.entity_id
_entity_poly.type
_entity_poly.pdbx_seq_one_letter_code
_entity_poly.pdbx_strand_id
1 'polypeptide(L)'
;MLGAHLTRLGVTSAHHIVHPRYVLTKAMQITRMAHSSSSIEYQPIKSVLVANRGEIAIRVFRACTELGIRSVAVYSEQDKMHMHRQKADESYIIGQGLAPVDAYLCIPEIIRVAKENDVDAIHPGYGFLSERSDFAQACYDNGVRFIGPSPEVVQKMGDKVAARQMAINAGVQVVPGTDEPVTTTEAAYNFCVKYGLPVMLKAAYGGGGRGMRVVRELAVSSCHIPQ
;
A
#
# COMPACT_ATOMS: atom_id res chain seq x y z
N MET A 1 36.70 43.46 21.89
CA MET A 1 37.44 44.18 22.95
C MET A 1 37.27 43.40 24.25
N LEU A 2 38.40 43.19 24.94
CA LEU A 2 38.69 42.71 26.31
C LEU A 2 37.51 42.40 27.26
N GLY A 3 37.55 41.47 28.21
CA GLY A 3 38.62 40.68 28.85
C GLY A 3 37.97 39.93 30.04
N ALA A 4 38.28 38.65 30.24
CA ALA A 4 39.13 38.11 31.32
C ALA A 4 38.78 38.52 32.77
N HIS A 5 38.38 37.55 33.61
CA HIS A 5 39.06 37.31 34.89
C HIS A 5 38.76 35.92 35.48
N LEU A 6 39.84 35.15 35.68
CA LEU A 6 39.96 33.97 36.54
C LEU A 6 40.20 34.38 38.01
N THR A 7 39.71 33.57 38.94
CA THR A 7 40.31 33.18 40.24
C THR A 7 39.42 32.07 40.82
N ARG A 8 39.74 30.76 40.79
CA ARG A 8 40.75 29.93 41.48
C ARG A 8 40.62 29.90 43.02
N LEU A 9 40.37 28.68 43.54
CA LEU A 9 40.94 28.00 44.73
C LEU A 9 39.92 27.52 45.78
N GLY A 10 40.08 26.24 46.18
CA GLY A 10 39.50 25.71 47.42
C GLY A 10 39.18 24.21 47.39
N VAL A 11 40.22 23.35 47.44
CA VAL A 11 40.10 21.91 47.72
C VAL A 11 40.35 21.70 49.22
N THR A 12 39.48 20.97 49.93
CA THR A 12 39.77 20.15 51.14
C THR A 12 38.52 19.32 51.45
N SER A 13 38.52 18.01 51.20
CA SER A 13 38.96 16.89 52.06
C SER A 13 37.81 16.28 52.87
N ALA A 14 37.78 14.94 52.85
CA ALA A 14 36.71 14.05 53.25
C ALA A 14 36.64 13.78 54.76
N HIS A 15 35.44 13.50 55.27
CA HIS A 15 35.25 12.60 56.41
C HIS A 15 33.92 11.83 56.28
N HIS A 16 34.04 10.50 56.22
CA HIS A 16 32.97 9.53 56.49
C HIS A 16 32.47 9.67 57.94
N ILE A 17 31.20 9.31 58.19
CA ILE A 17 30.77 8.23 59.11
C ILE A 17 29.27 8.36 59.52
N VAL A 18 28.57 7.20 59.43
CA VAL A 18 27.31 6.68 60.01
C VAL A 18 25.92 7.35 59.85
N HIS A 19 25.00 6.50 59.36
CA HIS A 19 23.54 6.54 59.52
C HIS A 19 23.06 6.46 60.97
N PRO A 20 21.83 6.95 61.23
CA PRO A 20 20.85 6.12 61.93
C PRO A 20 19.50 6.02 61.19
N ARG A 21 18.82 4.92 61.53
CA ARG A 21 17.67 4.28 60.91
C ARG A 21 16.32 4.88 61.40
N TYR A 22 15.36 4.92 60.46
CA TYR A 22 13.89 4.87 60.61
C TYR A 22 13.13 6.06 61.22
N VAL A 23 12.20 6.66 60.46
CA VAL A 23 10.73 6.52 60.62
C VAL A 23 10.03 6.81 59.27
N LEU A 24 9.10 5.93 58.88
CA LEU A 24 8.25 6.03 57.69
C LEU A 24 7.25 7.20 57.76
N THR A 25 6.97 7.88 56.64
CA THR A 25 5.58 8.10 56.19
C THR A 25 5.44 8.56 54.73
N LYS A 26 4.53 7.86 54.02
CA LYS A 26 3.77 8.25 52.82
C LYS A 26 4.47 8.40 51.46
N ALA A 27 4.50 7.24 50.77
CA ALA A 27 3.95 7.01 49.44
C ALA A 27 3.66 8.23 48.53
N MET A 28 4.53 8.45 47.55
CA MET A 28 4.12 8.71 46.17
C MET A 28 4.72 7.59 45.31
N GLN A 29 3.98 6.50 45.16
CA GLN A 29 4.22 5.56 44.07
C GLN A 29 3.85 6.31 42.78
N ILE A 30 4.85 6.94 42.17
CA ILE A 30 4.80 7.22 40.74
C ILE A 30 4.88 5.84 40.09
N THR A 31 3.72 5.26 39.76
CA THR A 31 3.64 4.12 38.87
C THR A 31 4.25 4.57 37.54
N ARG A 32 5.55 4.31 37.35
CA ARG A 32 6.14 4.29 36.02
C ARG A 32 5.44 3.15 35.29
N MET A 33 4.34 3.47 34.61
CA MET A 33 3.82 2.62 33.55
C MET A 33 4.97 2.46 32.58
N ALA A 34 5.58 1.27 32.59
CA ALA A 34 6.59 0.92 31.62
C ALA A 34 5.95 1.11 30.25
N HIS A 35 6.36 2.15 29.54
CA HIS A 35 6.14 2.21 28.11
C HIS A 35 6.89 1.01 27.56
N SER A 36 6.16 -0.06 27.27
CA SER A 36 6.65 -1.17 26.48
C SER A 36 7.04 -0.58 25.14
N SER A 37 8.31 -0.19 25.01
CA SER A 37 8.91 0.10 23.72
C SER A 37 8.92 -1.24 22.99
N SER A 38 7.87 -1.53 22.23
CA SER A 38 7.90 -2.64 21.28
C SER A 38 9.03 -2.33 20.31
N SER A 39 10.19 -2.92 20.54
CA SER A 39 11.30 -2.90 19.60
C SER A 39 10.77 -3.49 18.30
N ILE A 40 10.69 -2.67 17.26
CA ILE A 40 10.35 -3.14 15.92
C ILE A 40 11.50 -4.05 15.52
N GLU A 41 11.28 -5.36 15.65
CA GLU A 41 12.24 -6.35 15.20
C GLU A 41 12.21 -6.35 13.66
N TYR A 42 13.34 -6.00 13.06
CA TYR A 42 13.48 -6.04 11.62
C TYR A 42 13.39 -7.49 11.14
N GLN A 43 12.35 -7.79 10.36
CA GLN A 43 12.16 -9.10 9.75
C GLN A 43 12.49 -8.98 8.24
N PRO A 44 13.68 -9.44 7.79
CA PRO A 44 14.06 -9.34 6.38
C PRO A 44 13.13 -10.17 5.49
N ILE A 45 12.86 -9.67 4.29
CA ILE A 45 12.20 -10.43 3.22
C ILE A 45 13.26 -11.32 2.58
N LYS A 46 13.10 -12.64 2.69
CA LYS A 46 14.02 -13.63 2.10
C LYS A 46 13.45 -14.24 0.82
N SER A 47 12.14 -14.16 0.64
CA SER A 47 11.45 -14.68 -0.54
C SER A 47 10.31 -13.78 -1.01
N VAL A 48 10.19 -13.64 -2.34
CA VAL A 48 9.17 -12.83 -3.00
C VAL A 48 8.49 -13.62 -4.11
N LEU A 49 7.17 -13.77 -4.01
CA LEU A 49 6.34 -14.22 -5.12
C LEU A 49 5.89 -13.03 -5.96
N VAL A 50 6.01 -13.13 -7.28
CA VAL A 50 5.49 -12.09 -8.17
C VAL A 50 4.15 -12.54 -8.75
N ALA A 51 3.06 -11.91 -8.30
CA ALA A 51 1.70 -12.19 -8.74
C ALA A 51 1.39 -11.50 -10.08
N ASN A 52 2.27 -11.72 -11.07
CA ASN A 52 2.19 -11.10 -12.40
C ASN A 52 2.96 -11.94 -13.43
N ARG A 53 2.92 -11.53 -14.69
CA ARG A 53 3.56 -12.21 -15.83
C ARG A 53 4.36 -11.25 -16.70
N GLY A 54 5.10 -11.80 -17.66
CA GLY A 54 5.75 -11.01 -18.70
C GLY A 54 6.91 -10.16 -18.20
N GLU A 55 7.06 -8.95 -18.75
CA GLU A 55 8.21 -8.10 -18.46
C GLU A 55 8.28 -7.69 -16.98
N ILE A 56 7.16 -7.32 -16.38
CA ILE A 56 7.14 -6.77 -15.02
C ILE A 56 7.55 -7.81 -14.00
N ALA A 57 7.19 -9.08 -14.23
CA ALA A 57 7.68 -10.19 -13.43
C ALA A 57 9.20 -10.32 -13.52
N ILE A 58 9.76 -10.30 -14.74
CA ILE A 58 11.22 -10.34 -14.96
C ILE A 58 11.91 -9.14 -14.31
N ARG A 59 11.32 -7.94 -14.39
CA ARG A 59 11.86 -6.73 -13.79
C ARG A 59 11.97 -6.85 -12.26
N VAL A 60 10.98 -7.44 -11.61
CA VAL A 60 10.99 -7.67 -10.16
C VAL A 60 11.95 -8.81 -9.79
N PHE A 61 11.98 -9.90 -10.55
CA PHE A 61 12.94 -11.00 -10.32
C PHE A 61 14.39 -10.51 -10.38
N ARG A 62 14.73 -9.66 -11.35
CA ARG A 62 16.07 -9.04 -11.43
C ARG A 62 16.43 -8.27 -10.15
N ALA A 63 15.50 -7.48 -9.60
CA ALA A 63 15.73 -6.78 -8.34
C ALA A 63 15.88 -7.76 -7.16
N CYS A 64 15.10 -8.85 -7.14
CA CYS A 64 15.24 -9.88 -6.12
C CYS A 64 16.63 -10.53 -6.19
N THR A 65 17.12 -10.88 -7.39
CA THR A 65 18.46 -11.43 -7.62
C THR A 65 19.56 -10.46 -7.14
N GLU A 66 19.46 -9.17 -7.47
CA GLU A 66 20.41 -8.15 -7.03
C GLU A 66 20.45 -7.99 -5.50
N LEU A 67 19.32 -8.24 -4.83
CA LEU A 67 19.18 -8.18 -3.37
C LEU A 67 19.44 -9.52 -2.66
N GLY A 68 19.72 -10.60 -3.39
CA GLY A 68 19.87 -11.95 -2.81
C GLY A 68 18.58 -12.53 -2.23
N ILE A 69 17.42 -12.11 -2.75
CA ILE A 69 16.09 -12.57 -2.33
C ILE A 69 15.62 -13.68 -3.26
N ARG A 70 15.14 -14.80 -2.70
CA ARG A 70 14.55 -15.92 -3.45
C ARG A 70 13.30 -15.46 -4.19
N SER A 71 13.24 -15.73 -5.49
CA SER A 71 12.16 -15.30 -6.37
C SER A 71 11.25 -16.46 -6.77
N VAL A 72 9.93 -16.26 -6.68
CA VAL A 72 8.91 -17.27 -7.00
C VAL A 72 7.97 -16.72 -8.08
N ALA A 73 7.87 -17.42 -9.21
CA ALA A 73 6.93 -17.12 -10.27
C ALA A 73 5.63 -17.92 -10.13
N VAL A 74 4.53 -17.32 -10.54
CA VAL A 74 3.29 -18.03 -10.84
C VAL A 74 2.98 -17.91 -12.33
N TYR A 75 2.42 -18.95 -12.93
CA TYR A 75 2.08 -18.94 -14.36
C TYR A 75 0.82 -19.73 -14.66
N SER A 76 0.06 -19.31 -15.68
CA SER A 76 -1.06 -20.09 -16.20
C SER A 76 -0.57 -21.22 -17.11
N GLU A 77 -1.41 -22.23 -17.36
CA GLU A 77 -1.12 -23.34 -18.28
C GLU A 77 -0.60 -22.87 -19.65
N GLN A 78 -1.16 -21.77 -20.17
CA GLN A 78 -0.81 -21.20 -21.48
C GLN A 78 0.50 -20.40 -21.45
N ASP A 79 0.97 -19.99 -20.27
CA ASP A 79 2.24 -19.28 -20.08
C ASP A 79 3.40 -20.22 -19.70
N LYS A 80 3.23 -21.55 -19.80
CA LYS A 80 4.25 -22.57 -19.49
C LYS A 80 5.61 -22.34 -20.13
N MET A 81 5.64 -21.76 -21.33
CA MET A 81 6.85 -21.49 -22.13
C MET A 81 7.30 -20.02 -22.05
N HIS A 82 6.67 -19.21 -21.20
CA HIS A 82 6.97 -17.79 -21.11
C HIS A 82 8.26 -17.53 -20.31
N MET A 83 9.06 -16.56 -20.76
CA MET A 83 10.38 -16.27 -20.18
C MET A 83 10.40 -15.98 -18.67
N HIS A 84 9.36 -15.34 -18.12
CA HIS A 84 9.36 -14.94 -16.71
C HIS A 84 9.46 -16.14 -15.78
N ARG A 85 8.88 -17.27 -16.16
CA ARG A 85 8.98 -18.55 -15.45
C ARG A 85 10.43 -19.02 -15.29
N GLN A 86 11.24 -18.87 -16.34
CA GLN A 86 12.64 -19.29 -16.36
C GLN A 86 13.58 -18.30 -15.67
N LYS A 87 13.08 -17.12 -15.31
CA LYS A 87 13.86 -16.05 -14.66
C LYS A 87 13.69 -16.02 -13.14
N ALA A 88 12.69 -16.70 -12.61
CA ALA A 88 12.55 -16.93 -11.17
C ALA A 88 13.34 -18.17 -10.74
N ASP A 89 13.67 -18.24 -9.45
CA ASP A 89 14.33 -19.41 -8.86
C ASP A 89 13.38 -20.61 -8.82
N GLU A 90 12.10 -20.35 -8.55
CA GLU A 90 11.03 -21.34 -8.53
C GLU A 90 9.82 -20.85 -9.33
N SER A 91 9.01 -21.78 -9.84
CA SER A 91 7.80 -21.44 -10.57
C SER A 91 6.69 -22.45 -10.37
N TYR A 92 5.48 -21.97 -10.11
CA TYR A 92 4.30 -22.80 -9.84
C TYR A 92 3.15 -22.47 -10.78
N ILE A 93 2.46 -23.50 -11.24
CA ILE A 93 1.25 -23.33 -12.04
C ILE A 93 0.09 -22.88 -11.14
N ILE A 94 -0.72 -21.94 -11.63
CA ILE A 94 -1.95 -21.47 -10.98
C ILE A 94 -3.15 -21.57 -11.92
N GLY A 95 -4.34 -21.70 -11.34
CA GLY A 95 -5.59 -21.61 -12.08
C GLY A 95 -5.73 -22.70 -13.15
N GLN A 96 -5.36 -23.94 -12.83
CA GLN A 96 -5.55 -25.06 -13.75
C GLN A 96 -7.02 -25.15 -14.20
N GLY A 97 -7.24 -25.24 -15.51
CA GLY A 97 -8.58 -25.24 -16.11
C GLY A 97 -9.23 -23.85 -16.28
N LEU A 98 -8.60 -22.78 -15.81
CA LEU A 98 -9.08 -21.41 -16.03
C LEU A 98 -8.53 -20.81 -17.34
N ALA A 99 -9.19 -19.75 -17.81
CA ALA A 99 -8.63 -18.92 -18.87
C ALA A 99 -7.33 -18.25 -18.38
N PRO A 100 -6.41 -17.88 -19.29
CA PRO A 100 -5.09 -17.38 -18.90
C PRO A 100 -5.15 -16.18 -17.95
N VAL A 101 -6.05 -15.23 -18.22
CA VAL A 101 -6.21 -14.02 -17.40
C VAL A 101 -6.83 -14.34 -16.05
N ASP A 102 -7.83 -15.22 -16.02
CA ASP A 102 -8.54 -15.60 -14.80
C ASP A 102 -7.62 -16.30 -13.80
N ALA A 103 -6.63 -17.05 -14.29
CA ALA A 103 -5.60 -17.64 -13.45
C ALA A 103 -4.86 -16.58 -12.62
N TYR A 104 -4.43 -15.47 -13.24
CA TYR A 104 -3.76 -14.35 -12.53
C TYR A 104 -4.71 -13.47 -11.71
N LEU A 105 -6.02 -13.61 -11.87
CA LEU A 105 -7.04 -12.94 -11.05
C LEU A 105 -7.51 -13.80 -9.87
N CYS A 106 -7.06 -15.06 -9.79
CA CYS A 106 -7.46 -16.02 -8.77
C CYS A 106 -6.63 -15.82 -7.49
N ILE A 107 -7.14 -14.98 -6.58
CA ILE A 107 -6.54 -14.71 -5.26
C ILE A 107 -6.27 -16.01 -4.47
N PRO A 108 -7.23 -16.96 -4.34
CA PRO A 108 -7.00 -18.17 -3.55
C PRO A 108 -5.82 -19.01 -4.06
N GLU A 109 -5.65 -19.13 -5.37
CA GLU A 109 -4.54 -19.89 -5.97
C GLU A 109 -3.19 -19.24 -5.70
N ILE A 110 -3.11 -17.90 -5.80
CA ILE A 110 -1.86 -17.18 -5.53
C ILE A 110 -1.49 -17.28 -4.05
N ILE A 111 -2.46 -17.13 -3.15
CA ILE A 111 -2.26 -17.30 -1.71
C ILE A 111 -1.87 -18.76 -1.37
N ARG A 112 -2.49 -19.75 -2.03
CA ARG A 112 -2.12 -21.17 -1.88
C ARG A 112 -0.64 -21.38 -2.19
N VAL A 113 -0.17 -20.92 -3.35
CA VAL A 113 1.24 -21.03 -3.74
C VAL A 113 2.16 -20.30 -2.75
N ALA A 114 1.79 -19.12 -2.29
CA ALA A 114 2.60 -18.39 -1.31
C ALA A 114 2.76 -19.15 0.01
N LYS A 115 1.69 -19.78 0.50
CA LYS A 115 1.69 -20.53 1.77
C LYS A 115 2.39 -21.88 1.65
N GLU A 116 2.15 -22.63 0.59
CA GLU A 116 2.78 -23.94 0.38
C GLU A 116 4.30 -23.87 0.21
N ASN A 117 4.82 -22.68 -0.15
CA ASN A 117 6.24 -22.48 -0.45
C ASN A 117 6.90 -21.45 0.49
N ASP A 118 6.30 -21.18 1.65
CA ASP A 118 6.83 -20.30 2.69
C ASP A 118 7.35 -18.96 2.15
N VAL A 119 6.51 -18.29 1.35
CA VAL A 119 6.84 -16.99 0.76
C VAL A 119 6.60 -15.86 1.75
N ASP A 120 7.61 -15.02 1.97
CA ASP A 120 7.53 -13.90 2.92
C ASP A 120 6.68 -12.74 2.40
N ALA A 121 6.73 -12.47 1.10
CA ALA A 121 6.10 -11.32 0.49
C ALA A 121 5.61 -11.55 -0.95
N ILE A 122 4.56 -10.84 -1.34
CA ILE A 122 4.03 -10.86 -2.71
C ILE A 122 4.16 -9.49 -3.35
N HIS A 123 4.78 -9.43 -4.52
CA HIS A 123 4.82 -8.25 -5.38
C HIS A 123 3.76 -8.36 -6.49
N PRO A 124 2.77 -7.46 -6.56
CA PRO A 124 1.70 -7.58 -7.55
C PRO A 124 2.06 -7.01 -8.93
N GLY A 125 3.14 -6.23 -9.04
CA GLY A 125 3.49 -5.54 -10.28
C GLY A 125 2.48 -4.44 -10.60
N TYR A 126 2.03 -4.37 -11.85
CA TYR A 126 0.94 -3.50 -12.30
C TYR A 126 -0.14 -4.29 -13.05
N GLY A 127 -1.35 -3.76 -13.13
CA GLY A 127 -2.51 -4.51 -13.65
C GLY A 127 -2.89 -5.70 -12.76
N PHE A 128 -3.73 -6.61 -13.27
CA PHE A 128 -4.26 -7.76 -12.52
C PHE A 128 -4.77 -7.38 -11.12
N LEU A 129 -4.09 -7.84 -10.07
CA LEU A 129 -4.47 -7.67 -8.67
C LEU A 129 -3.74 -6.50 -7.98
N SER A 130 -2.90 -5.74 -8.68
CA SER A 130 -2.07 -4.67 -8.08
C SER A 130 -2.86 -3.53 -7.43
N GLU A 131 -4.05 -3.25 -7.94
CA GLU A 131 -4.93 -2.19 -7.42
C GLU A 131 -6.14 -2.76 -6.66
N ARG A 132 -6.11 -4.06 -6.34
CA ARG A 132 -7.23 -4.76 -5.69
C ARG A 132 -7.01 -4.84 -4.18
N SER A 133 -7.83 -4.11 -3.44
CA SER A 133 -7.75 -4.05 -1.97
C SER A 133 -8.03 -5.40 -1.31
N ASP A 134 -8.91 -6.21 -1.89
CA ASP A 134 -9.21 -7.55 -1.42
C ASP A 134 -8.03 -8.53 -1.58
N PHE A 135 -7.18 -8.33 -2.59
CA PHE A 135 -5.93 -9.08 -2.70
C PHE A 135 -4.90 -8.66 -1.65
N ALA A 136 -4.71 -7.36 -1.44
CA ALA A 136 -3.84 -6.85 -0.39
C ALA A 136 -4.31 -7.35 1.00
N GLN A 137 -5.63 -7.35 1.25
CA GLN A 137 -6.21 -7.88 2.47
C GLN A 137 -5.97 -9.39 2.61
N ALA A 138 -6.17 -10.17 1.54
CA ALA A 138 -5.92 -11.61 1.56
C ALA A 138 -4.45 -11.96 1.87
N CYS A 139 -3.50 -11.15 1.39
CA CYS A 139 -2.08 -11.29 1.77
C CYS A 139 -1.91 -11.07 3.28
N TYR A 140 -2.44 -9.97 3.80
CA TYR A 140 -2.38 -9.63 5.22
C TYR A 140 -2.99 -10.72 6.11
N ASP A 141 -4.20 -11.20 5.78
CA ASP A 141 -4.93 -12.22 6.54
C ASP A 141 -4.21 -13.57 6.57
N ASN A 142 -3.34 -13.83 5.59
CA ASN A 142 -2.55 -15.06 5.50
C ASN A 142 -1.10 -14.89 5.98
N GLY A 143 -0.76 -13.75 6.59
CA GLY A 143 0.57 -13.50 7.14
C GLY A 143 1.66 -13.29 6.06
N VAL A 144 1.26 -12.99 4.81
CA VAL A 144 2.18 -12.72 3.70
C VAL A 144 2.24 -11.22 3.47
N ARG A 145 3.44 -10.65 3.38
CA ARG A 145 3.59 -9.19 3.19
C ARG A 145 3.20 -8.79 1.77
N PHE A 146 2.26 -7.87 1.63
CA PHE A 146 1.97 -7.25 0.35
C PHE A 146 3.01 -6.15 0.06
N ILE A 147 3.76 -6.28 -1.04
CA ILE A 147 4.71 -5.24 -1.48
C ILE A 147 3.92 -4.17 -2.24
N GLY A 148 3.37 -3.24 -1.46
CA GLY A 148 2.53 -2.15 -1.92
C GLY A 148 1.95 -1.38 -0.72
N PRO A 149 0.98 -0.47 -0.96
CA PRO A 149 0.30 0.21 0.12
C PRO A 149 -0.58 -0.75 0.95
N SER A 150 -0.99 -0.32 2.14
CA SER A 150 -1.90 -1.11 2.99
C SER A 150 -3.25 -1.35 2.29
N PRO A 151 -4.00 -2.41 2.64
CA PRO A 151 -5.30 -2.71 2.02
C PRO A 151 -6.28 -1.52 2.07
N GLU A 152 -6.30 -0.81 3.20
CA GLU A 152 -7.09 0.40 3.39
C GLU A 152 -6.69 1.52 2.41
N VAL A 153 -5.39 1.74 2.21
CA VAL A 153 -4.89 2.75 1.27
C VAL A 153 -5.20 2.33 -0.17
N VAL A 154 -5.02 1.06 -0.53
CA VAL A 154 -5.40 0.54 -1.86
C VAL A 154 -6.89 0.81 -2.13
N GLN A 155 -7.76 0.50 -1.16
CA GLN A 155 -9.20 0.71 -1.29
C GLN A 155 -9.55 2.18 -1.49
N LYS A 156 -9.01 3.04 -0.62
CA LYS A 156 -9.25 4.49 -0.64
C LYS A 156 -8.75 5.16 -1.92
N MET A 157 -7.63 4.71 -2.46
CA MET A 157 -7.05 5.26 -3.69
C MET A 157 -7.67 4.69 -4.97
N GLY A 158 -8.31 3.51 -4.89
CA GLY A 158 -9.03 2.91 -6.01
C GLY A 158 -10.36 3.59 -6.35
N ASP A 159 -10.97 4.28 -5.39
CA ASP A 159 -12.13 5.15 -5.62
C ASP A 159 -11.68 6.57 -5.96
N LYS A 160 -11.95 7.00 -7.21
CA LYS A 160 -11.56 8.33 -7.70
C LYS A 160 -12.19 9.49 -6.94
N VAL A 161 -13.39 9.30 -6.38
CA VAL A 161 -14.08 10.32 -5.58
C VAL A 161 -13.40 10.45 -4.23
N ALA A 162 -13.21 9.34 -3.53
CA ALA A 162 -12.50 9.31 -2.25
C ALA A 162 -11.05 9.79 -2.37
N ALA A 163 -10.34 9.36 -3.43
CA ALA A 163 -9.00 9.81 -3.77
C ALA A 163 -8.91 11.33 -3.96
N ARG A 164 -9.87 11.92 -4.69
CA ARG A 164 -9.96 13.38 -4.89
C ARG A 164 -10.20 14.09 -3.56
N GLN A 165 -11.10 13.60 -2.72
CA GLN A 165 -11.38 14.22 -1.42
C GLN A 165 -10.16 14.19 -0.50
N MET A 166 -9.41 13.09 -0.47
CA MET A 166 -8.16 13.03 0.29
C MET A 166 -7.10 14.02 -0.23
N ALA A 167 -6.99 14.17 -1.55
CA ALA A 167 -6.08 15.15 -2.15
C ALA A 167 -6.46 16.58 -1.76
N ILE A 168 -7.74 16.94 -1.81
CA ILE A 168 -8.24 18.26 -1.35
C ILE A 168 -7.91 18.47 0.12
N ASN A 169 -8.19 17.48 0.97
CA ASN A 169 -7.93 17.57 2.41
C ASN A 169 -6.44 17.69 2.72
N ALA A 170 -5.57 17.14 1.86
CA ALA A 170 -4.11 17.29 1.94
C ALA A 170 -3.59 18.61 1.36
N GLY A 171 -4.47 19.52 0.90
CA GLY A 171 -4.10 20.80 0.30
C GLY A 171 -3.59 20.71 -1.14
N VAL A 172 -3.79 19.58 -1.82
CA VAL A 172 -3.40 19.39 -3.22
C VAL A 172 -4.46 20.03 -4.12
N GLN A 173 -4.01 20.85 -5.07
CA GLN A 173 -4.90 21.42 -6.08
C GLN A 173 -5.41 20.32 -7.02
N VAL A 174 -6.74 20.16 -7.08
CA VAL A 174 -7.39 19.16 -7.93
C VAL A 174 -8.19 19.80 -9.06
N VAL A 175 -8.38 19.06 -10.15
CA VAL A 175 -9.33 19.44 -11.21
C VAL A 175 -10.75 19.44 -10.63
N PRO A 176 -11.59 20.44 -10.96
CA PRO A 176 -13.00 20.44 -10.56
C PRO A 176 -13.70 19.15 -11.00
N GLY A 177 -14.37 18.51 -10.05
CA GLY A 177 -15.11 17.27 -10.24
C GLY A 177 -16.32 17.27 -9.31
N THR A 178 -17.21 16.31 -9.47
CA THR A 178 -18.30 16.11 -8.51
C THR A 178 -17.74 15.57 -7.21
N ASP A 179 -18.34 15.97 -6.10
CA ASP A 179 -17.89 15.56 -4.76
C ASP A 179 -18.39 14.15 -4.40
N GLU A 180 -19.47 13.70 -5.06
CA GLU A 180 -20.02 12.35 -4.94
C GLU A 180 -20.17 11.71 -6.33
N PRO A 181 -20.29 10.37 -6.40
CA PRO A 181 -20.66 9.69 -7.64
C PRO A 181 -21.97 10.24 -8.22
N VAL A 182 -21.96 10.54 -9.52
CA VAL A 182 -23.16 11.03 -10.21
C VAL A 182 -24.06 9.84 -10.56
N THR A 183 -25.26 9.81 -9.98
CA THR A 183 -26.24 8.73 -10.20
C THR A 183 -27.40 9.14 -11.11
N THR A 184 -27.54 10.44 -11.41
CA THR A 184 -28.65 10.96 -12.23
C THR A 184 -28.17 11.86 -13.36
N THR A 185 -28.94 11.91 -14.44
CA THR A 185 -28.70 12.77 -15.60
C THR A 185 -28.78 14.25 -15.24
N GLU A 186 -29.65 14.62 -14.31
CA GLU A 186 -29.87 16.00 -13.88
C GLU A 186 -28.66 16.52 -13.10
N ALA A 187 -28.06 15.69 -12.24
CA ALA A 187 -26.84 16.03 -11.51
C ALA A 187 -25.66 16.22 -12.48
N ALA A 188 -25.53 15.35 -13.49
CA ALA A 188 -24.53 15.50 -14.55
C ALA A 188 -24.73 16.81 -15.34
N TYR A 189 -25.97 17.13 -15.69
CA TYR A 189 -26.34 18.35 -16.42
C TYR A 189 -25.97 19.61 -15.63
N ASN A 190 -26.37 19.67 -14.36
CA ASN A 190 -26.07 20.80 -13.48
C ASN A 190 -24.57 21.02 -13.31
N PHE A 191 -23.77 19.95 -13.25
CA PHE A 191 -22.32 20.05 -13.22
C PHE A 191 -21.77 20.69 -14.50
N CYS A 192 -22.25 20.28 -15.67
CA CYS A 192 -21.83 20.85 -16.96
C CYS A 192 -22.22 22.33 -17.08
N VAL A 193 -23.40 22.73 -16.62
CA VAL A 193 -23.84 24.14 -16.62
C VAL A 193 -22.97 24.98 -15.69
N LYS A 194 -22.62 24.45 -14.51
CA LYS A 194 -21.80 25.18 -13.51
C LYS A 194 -20.35 25.38 -13.96
N TYR A 195 -19.72 24.37 -14.56
CA TYR A 195 -18.28 24.37 -14.85
C TYR A 195 -17.94 24.55 -16.34
N GLY A 196 -18.94 24.52 -17.22
CA GLY A 196 -18.76 24.64 -18.66
C GLY A 196 -18.28 23.35 -19.33
N LEU A 197 -18.36 23.33 -20.66
CA LEU A 197 -17.91 22.24 -21.51
C LEU A 197 -16.52 22.57 -22.11
N PRO A 198 -15.71 21.55 -22.47
CA PRO A 198 -15.99 20.12 -22.37
C PRO A 198 -15.79 19.56 -20.96
N VAL A 199 -16.58 18.54 -20.60
CA VAL A 199 -16.36 17.75 -19.38
C VAL A 199 -15.98 16.31 -19.70
N MET A 200 -15.34 15.63 -18.76
CA MET A 200 -14.96 14.22 -18.91
C MET A 200 -15.74 13.37 -17.92
N LEU A 201 -16.66 12.56 -18.44
CA LEU A 201 -17.35 11.53 -17.67
C LEU A 201 -16.37 10.38 -17.42
N LYS A 202 -16.23 9.96 -16.16
CA LYS A 202 -15.36 8.84 -15.76
C LYS A 202 -16.11 7.90 -14.83
N ALA A 203 -16.03 6.60 -15.08
CA ALA A 203 -16.44 5.58 -14.13
C ALA A 203 -15.54 5.64 -12.88
N ALA A 204 -16.15 5.50 -11.70
CA ALA A 204 -15.45 5.55 -10.41
C ALA A 204 -14.34 4.49 -10.33
N TYR A 205 -14.64 3.25 -10.74
CA TYR A 205 -13.74 2.09 -10.70
C TYR A 205 -13.10 1.72 -12.06
N GLY A 206 -13.09 2.65 -13.03
CA GLY A 206 -12.53 2.37 -14.36
C GLY A 206 -11.01 2.51 -14.43
N GLY A 207 -10.32 1.54 -15.04
CA GLY A 207 -8.86 1.57 -15.28
C GLY A 207 -8.47 1.50 -16.76
N GLY A 208 -7.23 1.87 -17.09
CA GLY A 208 -6.63 1.65 -18.42
C GLY A 208 -7.34 2.34 -19.59
N GLY A 209 -8.00 3.48 -19.37
CA GLY A 209 -8.73 4.20 -20.44
C GLY A 209 -10.20 3.81 -20.59
N ARG A 210 -10.67 2.76 -19.92
CA ARG A 210 -12.05 2.26 -20.03
C ARG A 210 -13.00 3.06 -19.13
N GLY A 211 -14.24 3.21 -19.58
CA GLY A 211 -15.27 3.95 -18.82
C GLY A 211 -15.05 5.46 -18.78
N MET A 212 -14.37 6.05 -19.78
CA MET A 212 -14.22 7.50 -19.92
C MET A 212 -14.83 8.00 -21.23
N ARG A 213 -15.57 9.10 -21.17
CA ARG A 213 -16.17 9.78 -22.34
C ARG A 213 -16.05 11.29 -22.21
N VAL A 214 -15.70 11.95 -23.30
CA VAL A 214 -15.68 13.42 -23.36
C VAL A 214 -17.05 13.88 -23.80
N VAL A 215 -17.67 14.76 -23.01
CA VAL A 215 -18.92 15.45 -23.35
C VAL A 215 -18.55 16.83 -23.84
N ARG A 216 -18.86 17.11 -25.11
CA ARG A 216 -18.55 18.39 -25.78
C ARG A 216 -19.77 19.27 -25.96
N GLU A 217 -20.97 18.68 -25.90
CA GLU A 217 -22.25 19.35 -26.15
C GLU A 217 -23.31 18.80 -25.19
N LEU A 218 -24.24 19.66 -24.76
CA LEU A 218 -25.41 19.28 -23.97
C LEU A 218 -26.53 18.85 -24.92
N ALA A 219 -26.49 17.62 -25.41
CA ALA A 219 -27.62 17.07 -26.17
C ALA A 219 -28.77 16.71 -25.22
N VAL A 220 -29.98 17.23 -25.47
CA VAL A 220 -31.18 17.05 -24.65
C VAL A 220 -31.82 15.65 -24.77
N SER A 221 -31.22 14.73 -25.54
CA SER A 221 -31.78 13.39 -25.77
C SER A 221 -30.94 12.29 -25.13
N SER A 222 -31.43 11.79 -23.98
CA SER A 222 -31.25 10.41 -23.50
C SER A 222 -29.85 9.81 -23.65
N CYS A 223 -28.85 10.36 -22.96
CA CYS A 223 -27.55 9.71 -22.87
C CYS A 223 -27.62 8.60 -21.81
N HIS A 224 -27.60 7.35 -22.26
CA HIS A 224 -27.62 6.17 -21.40
C HIS A 224 -26.36 6.16 -20.53
N ILE A 225 -26.51 6.29 -19.21
CA ILE A 225 -25.42 6.10 -18.25
C ILE A 225 -25.12 4.60 -18.27
N PRO A 226 -23.92 4.15 -18.69
CA PRO A 226 -23.57 2.74 -18.61
C PRO A 226 -23.51 2.35 -17.12
N GLN A 227 -24.33 1.36 -16.76
CA GLN A 227 -24.28 0.69 -15.46
C GLN A 227 -22.94 -0.03 -15.26
#